data_AF-A0A0F8AZG6-F1
#
_entry.id   AF-A0A0F8AZG6-F1
#
_cell.length_a   1.000
_cell.length_b   1.000
_cell.length_c   1.000
_cell.angle_alpha   90.00
_cell.angle_beta   90.00
_cell.angle_gamma   90.00
#
_symmetry.space_group_name_H-M   'P 1'
#
loop_
_entity.id
_entity.type
_entity.pdbx_description
1 polymer ?
#
loop_
_entity_poly.entity_id
_entity_poly.type
_entity_poly.pdbx_seq_one_letter_code
_entity_poly.pdbx_strand_id
1 'polypeptide(L)'
;MRWIAMDVDNDLLNNAITKYRETNSLVLGEISLTRDNKDWNTFADTKYYELAAQMMHGIEIDRIVVSSQKRLMRDGAAYVLASTEVIMFSFKQNAWKNKAADNKNLEDATKAAGDALAVDLKTLYDSRERSCQQAA
;
A
#
# COMPACT_ATOMS: atom_id res chain seq x y z
N MET A 1 9.31 -7.92 3.67
CA MET A 1 9.02 -6.55 4.15
C MET A 1 7.68 -6.09 3.57
N ARG A 2 6.85 -5.40 4.35
CA ARG A 2 5.59 -4.79 3.92
C ARG A 2 5.88 -3.33 3.69
N TRP A 3 5.27 -2.81 2.64
CA TRP A 3 5.45 -1.45 2.19
C TRP A 3 4.08 -0.81 2.04
N ILE A 4 3.99 0.47 2.36
CA ILE A 4 2.88 1.33 1.96
C ILE A 4 3.45 2.31 0.95
N ALA A 5 2.89 2.29 -0.26
CA ALA A 5 3.23 3.24 -1.32
C ALA A 5 2.09 4.24 -1.49
N MET A 6 2.43 5.52 -1.63
CA MET A 6 1.48 6.60 -1.84
C MET A 6 2.00 7.54 -2.91
N ASP A 7 1.11 7.95 -3.80
CA ASP A 7 1.42 8.97 -4.79
C ASP A 7 1.58 10.32 -4.08
N VAL A 8 2.60 11.08 -4.45
CA VAL A 8 2.83 12.41 -3.89
C VAL A 8 1.95 13.41 -4.64
N ASP A 9 0.84 13.77 -4.01
CA ASP A 9 -0.14 14.74 -4.50
C ASP A 9 0.04 16.16 -3.93
N ASN A 10 1.13 16.38 -3.18
CA ASN A 10 1.32 17.58 -2.38
C ASN A 10 2.52 18.39 -2.87
N ASP A 11 2.27 19.65 -3.22
CA ASP A 11 3.29 20.57 -3.74
C ASP A 11 4.44 20.82 -2.75
N LEU A 12 4.17 20.90 -1.44
CA LEU A 12 5.22 21.10 -0.45
C LEU A 12 6.17 19.90 -0.40
N LEU A 13 5.64 18.68 -0.43
CA LEU A 13 6.46 17.48 -0.48
C LEU A 13 7.21 17.36 -1.81
N ASN A 14 6.58 17.67 -2.95
CA ASN A 14 7.25 17.71 -4.24
C ASN A 14 8.42 18.71 -4.25
N ASN A 15 8.23 19.90 -3.66
CA ASN A 15 9.31 20.88 -3.51
C ASN A 15 10.44 20.38 -2.60
N ALA A 16 10.10 19.71 -1.49
CA ALA A 16 11.10 19.11 -0.60
C ALA A 16 11.91 18.01 -1.31
N ILE A 17 11.25 17.15 -2.10
CA ILE A 17 11.90 16.12 -2.94
C ILE A 17 12.87 16.78 -3.93
N THR A 18 12.41 17.77 -4.69
CA THR A 18 13.24 18.47 -5.69
C THR A 18 14.46 19.11 -5.03
N LYS A 19 14.27 19.86 -3.93
CA LYS A 19 15.37 20.48 -3.19
C LYS A 19 16.35 19.45 -2.63
N TYR A 20 15.85 18.33 -2.12
CA TYR A 20 16.69 17.23 -1.63
C TYR A 20 17.56 16.67 -2.76
N ARG A 21 16.96 16.42 -3.92
CA ARG A 21 17.65 15.92 -5.11
C ARG A 21 18.75 16.86 -5.56
N GLU A 22 18.45 18.16 -5.69
CA GLU A 22 19.42 19.18 -6.08
C GLU A 22 20.60 19.24 -5.11
N THR A 23 20.30 19.28 -3.81
CA THR A 23 21.32 19.36 -2.74
C THR A 23 22.25 18.14 -2.74
N ASN A 24 21.72 16.97 -3.11
CA ASN A 24 22.47 15.71 -3.12
C ASN A 24 22.90 15.27 -4.53
N SER A 25 22.78 16.12 -5.55
CA SER A 25 23.08 15.79 -6.97
C SER A 25 22.35 14.53 -7.51
N LEU A 26 21.13 14.27 -7.05
CA LEU A 26 20.31 13.11 -7.43
C LEU A 26 19.33 13.47 -8.55
N VAL A 27 19.79 13.48 -9.81
CA VAL A 27 18.96 13.93 -10.96
C VAL A 27 17.67 13.10 -11.13
N LEU A 28 17.74 11.77 -11.02
CA LEU A 28 16.59 10.84 -11.10
C LEU A 28 16.74 9.63 -10.17
N GLY A 29 17.72 9.67 -9.26
CA GLY A 29 18.03 8.55 -8.37
C GLY A 29 16.93 8.30 -7.35
N GLU A 30 16.82 7.08 -6.85
CA GLU A 30 15.98 6.80 -5.68
C GLU A 30 16.52 7.56 -4.46
N ILE A 31 15.62 8.21 -3.70
CA ILE A 31 15.95 8.68 -2.35
C ILE A 31 15.63 7.53 -1.40
N SER A 32 16.61 7.10 -0.60
CA SER A 32 16.43 5.99 0.34
C SER A 32 17.00 6.40 1.69
N LEU A 33 16.13 6.51 2.69
CA LEU A 33 16.48 6.99 4.03
C LEU A 33 16.10 5.95 5.07
N THR A 34 17.03 5.68 5.98
CA THR A 34 16.75 4.99 7.26
C THR A 34 16.59 6.01 8.36
N ARG A 35 16.04 5.62 9.51
CA ARG A 35 15.76 6.53 10.62
C ARG A 35 16.97 7.34 11.09
N ASP A 36 18.16 6.76 11.09
CA ASP A 36 19.38 7.44 11.56
C ASP A 36 19.92 8.47 10.55
N ASN A 37 19.30 8.58 9.38
CA ASN A 37 19.68 9.58 8.39
C ASN A 37 19.31 10.99 8.88
N LYS A 38 20.27 11.93 8.81
CA LYS A 38 20.09 13.33 9.24
C LYS A 38 18.90 14.04 8.56
N ASP A 39 18.54 13.62 7.36
CA ASP A 39 17.48 14.22 6.55
C ASP A 39 16.15 13.48 6.68
N TRP A 40 16.06 12.48 7.56
CA TRP A 40 14.86 11.67 7.80
C TRP A 40 13.60 12.51 8.02
N ASN A 41 13.70 13.53 8.89
CA ASN A 41 12.57 14.39 9.25
C ASN A 41 12.01 15.18 8.07
N THR A 42 12.80 15.39 7.00
CA THR A 42 12.32 16.02 5.76
C THR A 42 11.10 15.29 5.18
N PHE A 43 11.05 13.96 5.35
CA PHE A 43 9.99 13.11 4.82
C PHE A 43 9.11 12.50 5.91
N ALA A 44 9.64 12.36 7.14
CA ALA A 44 8.89 11.84 8.28
C ALA A 44 7.91 12.86 8.88
N ASP A 45 8.19 14.16 8.78
CA ASP A 45 7.29 15.22 9.29
C ASP A 45 6.22 15.60 8.23
N THR A 46 5.61 14.59 7.62
CA THR A 46 4.61 14.77 6.56
C THR A 46 3.34 13.95 6.83
N LYS A 47 2.20 14.42 6.31
CA LYS A 47 0.92 13.68 6.36
C LYS A 47 1.03 12.24 5.86
N TYR A 48 1.96 11.97 4.93
CA TYR A 48 2.16 10.66 4.34
C TYR A 48 2.76 9.68 5.34
N TYR A 49 3.73 10.12 6.13
CA TYR A 49 4.30 9.31 7.20
C TYR A 49 3.25 8.97 8.25
N GLU A 50 2.44 9.95 8.66
CA GLU A 50 1.35 9.75 9.61
C GLU A 50 0.30 8.76 9.09
N LEU A 51 -0.14 8.91 7.84
CA LEU A 51 -1.08 7.98 7.21
C LEU A 51 -0.52 6.56 7.11
N ALA A 52 0.75 6.41 6.73
CA ALA A 52 1.41 5.10 6.70
C ALA A 52 1.46 4.46 8.10
N ALA A 53 1.81 5.25 9.13
CA ALA A 53 1.83 4.77 10.51
C ALA A 53 0.44 4.38 11.02
N GLN A 54 -0.61 5.09 10.60
CA GLN A 54 -2.00 4.76 10.92
C GLN A 54 -2.47 3.46 10.26
N MET A 55 -2.15 3.27 8.98
CA MET A 55 -2.48 2.03 8.27
C MET A 55 -1.83 0.79 8.90
N MET A 56 -0.69 0.96 9.57
CA MET A 56 0.06 -0.11 10.24
C MET A 56 0.25 0.20 11.73
N HIS A 57 -0.86 0.42 12.45
CA HIS A 57 -0.84 0.74 13.88
C HIS A 57 0.09 -0.15 14.71
N GLY A 58 0.92 0.48 15.56
CA GLY A 58 1.83 -0.21 16.48
C GLY A 58 3.04 -0.86 15.81
N ILE A 59 3.26 -0.61 14.53
CA ILE A 59 4.41 -1.11 13.78
C ILE A 59 5.24 0.08 13.33
N GLU A 60 6.53 0.04 13.66
CA GLU A 60 7.45 1.13 13.37
C GLU A 60 7.90 1.14 11.91
N ILE A 61 7.90 2.33 11.31
CA ILE A 61 8.48 2.59 9.98
C ILE A 61 10.01 2.51 10.09
N ASP A 62 10.60 1.74 9.18
CA ASP A 62 12.04 1.42 9.15
C ASP A 62 12.78 2.26 8.09
N ARG A 63 12.18 2.40 6.91
CA ARG A 63 12.76 3.08 5.76
C ARG A 63 11.73 3.93 5.04
N ILE A 64 12.16 5.06 4.53
CA ILE A 64 11.43 5.90 3.59
C ILE A 64 12.14 5.84 2.25
N VAL A 65 11.39 5.61 1.19
CA VAL A 65 11.90 5.61 -0.18
C VAL A 65 11.05 6.54 -1.03
N VAL A 66 11.70 7.40 -1.82
CA VAL A 66 11.03 8.22 -2.84
C VAL A 66 11.58 7.86 -4.21
N SER A 67 10.68 7.56 -5.14
CA SER A 67 11.05 7.26 -6.53
C SER A 67 10.10 7.92 -7.51
N SER A 68 10.66 8.31 -8.66
CA SER A 68 9.89 8.84 -9.78
C SER A 68 9.38 7.68 -10.63
N GLN A 69 8.07 7.61 -10.86
CA GLN A 69 7.44 6.63 -11.73
C GLN A 69 6.88 7.32 -12.97
N LYS A 70 7.19 6.78 -14.16
CA LYS A 70 6.56 7.22 -15.40
C LYS A 70 5.20 6.57 -15.53
N ARG A 71 4.14 7.36 -15.72
CA ARG A 71 2.77 6.88 -15.87
C ARG A 71 2.09 7.59 -17.02
N LEU A 72 1.20 6.86 -17.71
CA LEU A 72 0.33 7.45 -18.70
C LEU A 72 -0.79 8.19 -17.96
N MET A 73 -0.81 9.51 -18.07
CA MET A 73 -1.81 10.37 -17.44
C MET A 73 -2.70 11.00 -18.50
N ARG A 74 -3.96 11.24 -18.14
CA ARG A 74 -4.91 11.91 -19.01
C ARG A 74 -4.71 13.42 -18.90
N ASP A 75 -4.49 14.07 -20.04
CA ASP A 75 -4.45 15.53 -20.18
C ASP A 75 -5.51 15.95 -21.21
N GLY A 76 -6.66 16.40 -20.71
CA GLY A 76 -7.84 16.65 -21.53
C GLY A 76 -8.31 15.42 -22.32
N ALA A 77 -8.22 15.49 -23.64
CA ALA A 77 -8.57 14.41 -24.56
C ALA A 77 -7.39 13.48 -24.90
N ALA A 78 -6.16 13.83 -24.51
CA ALA A 78 -4.95 13.09 -24.81
C ALA A 78 -4.44 12.29 -23.60
N TYR A 79 -3.56 11.33 -23.87
CA TYR A 79 -2.76 10.67 -22.84
C TYR A 79 -1.29 11.05 -23.03
N VAL A 80 -0.65 11.51 -21.95
CA VAL A 80 0.75 11.93 -21.92
C VAL A 80 1.50 11.12 -20.88
N LEU A 81 2.76 10.80 -21.20
CA LEU A 81 3.64 10.15 -20.24
C LEU A 81 4.18 11.21 -19.27
N ALA A 82 3.74 11.16 -18.02
CA ALA A 82 4.18 12.06 -16.96
C ALA A 82 4.97 11.29 -15.91
N SER A 83 5.92 11.96 -15.26
CA SER A 83 6.62 11.43 -14.09
C SER A 83 5.88 11.88 -12.82
N THR A 84 5.56 10.93 -11.96
CA THR A 84 4.95 11.17 -10.64
C THR A 84 5.92 10.70 -9.59
N GLU A 85 6.06 11.45 -8.50
CA GLU A 85 6.78 10.95 -7.34
C GLU A 85 5.88 10.01 -6.53
N VAL A 86 6.45 8.92 -6.05
CA VAL A 86 5.82 7.97 -5.14
C VAL A 86 6.69 7.88 -3.90
N ILE A 87 6.06 8.05 -2.74
CA ILE A 87 6.70 7.85 -1.44
C ILE A 87 6.29 6.50 -0.87
N MET A 88 7.26 5.76 -0.37
CA MET A 88 7.10 4.39 0.10
C MET A 88 7.68 4.23 1.50
N PHE A 89 6.92 3.62 2.40
CA PHE A 89 7.30 3.39 3.79
C PHE A 89 7.42 1.90 4.04
N SER A 90 8.60 1.44 4.42
CA SER A 90 8.80 0.07 4.90
C SER A 90 8.62 0.00 6.41
N PHE A 91 8.26 -1.18 6.90
CA PHE A 91 8.01 -1.40 8.32
C PHE A 91 8.93 -2.49 8.87
N LYS A 92 9.35 -2.34 10.13
CA LYS A 92 10.22 -3.31 10.82
C LYS A 92 9.56 -4.68 10.89
N GLN A 93 10.30 -5.70 10.45
CA GLN A 93 9.81 -7.07 10.28
C GLN A 93 9.56 -7.79 11.62
N ASN A 94 10.30 -7.44 12.67
CA ASN A 94 10.17 -8.05 14.00
C ASN A 94 8.89 -7.64 14.75
N ALA A 95 8.30 -6.49 14.42
CA ALA A 95 7.06 -6.01 15.02
C ALA A 95 5.82 -6.84 14.62
N TRP A 96 5.91 -7.67 13.57
CA TRP A 96 4.75 -8.48 13.13
C TRP A 96 4.66 -9.85 13.78
N LYS A 97 5.76 -10.40 14.30
CA LYS A 97 5.71 -11.69 15.00
C LYS A 97 4.81 -11.63 16.24
N ASN A 98 4.65 -10.44 16.84
CA ASN A 98 3.73 -10.22 17.95
C ASN A 98 2.27 -9.97 17.52
N LYS A 99 2.02 -9.48 16.29
CA LYS A 99 0.67 -9.21 15.76
C LYS A 99 0.04 -10.39 15.02
N ALA A 100 0.85 -11.37 14.61
CA ALA A 100 0.38 -12.59 13.94
C ALA A 100 -0.44 -13.50 14.87
N ALA A 101 -0.29 -13.38 16.19
CA ALA A 101 -1.14 -14.07 17.16
C ALA A 101 -2.61 -13.57 17.10
N ASP A 102 -2.81 -12.28 16.79
CA ASP A 102 -4.15 -11.68 16.70
C ASP A 102 -4.79 -11.87 15.31
N ASN A 103 -3.98 -12.00 14.25
CA ASN A 103 -4.46 -12.13 12.87
C ASN A 103 -4.88 -13.56 12.48
N LYS A 104 -4.47 -14.57 13.27
CA LYS A 104 -4.88 -15.97 13.04
C LYS A 104 -6.40 -16.13 13.15
N ASN A 105 -7.01 -15.42 14.10
CA ASN A 105 -8.46 -15.40 14.27
C ASN A 105 -9.19 -14.73 13.09
N LEU A 106 -8.58 -13.74 12.42
CA LEU A 106 -9.18 -13.08 11.26
C LEU A 106 -9.06 -13.95 10.00
N GLU A 107 -7.91 -14.59 9.78
CA GLU A 107 -7.71 -15.51 8.66
C GLU A 107 -8.60 -16.77 8.80
N ASP A 108 -8.71 -17.32 10.02
CA ASP A 108 -9.60 -18.44 10.32
C ASP A 108 -11.08 -18.06 10.16
N ALA A 109 -11.49 -16.86 10.60
CA ALA A 109 -12.86 -16.36 10.41
C ALA A 109 -13.20 -16.05 8.95
N THR A 110 -12.25 -15.51 8.18
CA THR A 110 -12.44 -15.20 6.75
C THR A 110 -12.51 -16.48 5.92
N LYS A 111 -11.71 -17.49 6.28
CA LYS A 111 -11.75 -18.82 5.66
C LYS A 111 -13.06 -19.54 5.98
N ALA A 112 -13.50 -19.52 7.24
CA ALA A 112 -14.79 -20.09 7.64
C ALA A 112 -15.98 -19.41 6.94
N ALA A 113 -15.94 -18.08 6.77
CA ALA A 113 -16.97 -17.34 6.05
C ALA A 113 -16.98 -17.66 4.54
N GLY A 114 -15.81 -17.81 3.93
CA GLY A 114 -15.68 -18.24 2.53
C GLY A 114 -16.20 -19.66 2.29
N ASP A 115 -15.86 -20.59 3.19
CA ASP A 115 -16.33 -21.98 3.13
C ASP A 115 -17.85 -22.06 3.31
N ALA A 116 -18.42 -21.27 4.22
CA ALA A 116 -19.88 -21.21 4.43
C ALA A 116 -20.62 -20.67 3.18
N LEU A 117 -20.10 -19.63 2.54
CA LEU A 117 -20.68 -19.07 1.30
C LEU A 117 -20.60 -20.05 0.13
N ALA A 118 -19.52 -20.82 0.04
CA ALA A 118 -19.36 -21.86 -0.99
C ALA A 118 -20.35 -23.01 -0.80
N VAL A 119 -20.63 -23.40 0.45
CA VAL A 119 -21.66 -24.41 0.77
C VAL A 119 -23.05 -23.91 0.40
N ASP A 120 -23.37 -22.64 0.67
CA ASP A 120 -24.69 -22.07 0.40
C ASP A 120 -24.98 -21.96 -1.11
N LEU A 121 -23.98 -21.51 -1.89
CA LEU A 121 -24.04 -21.46 -3.36
C LEU A 121 -24.21 -22.85 -3.99
N LYS A 122 -23.49 -23.85 -3.48
CA LYS A 122 -23.61 -25.23 -3.96
C LYS A 122 -24.99 -25.81 -3.65
N THR A 123 -25.52 -25.52 -2.47
CA THR A 123 -26.86 -25.96 -2.06
C THR A 123 -27.95 -25.33 -2.93
N LEU A 124 -27.81 -24.04 -3.28
CA LEU A 124 -28.71 -23.35 -4.21
C LEU A 124 -28.62 -23.92 -5.63
N TYR A 125 -27.42 -24.22 -6.11
CA TYR A 125 -27.21 -24.85 -7.42
C TYR A 125 -27.84 -26.26 -7.48
N ASP A 126 -27.55 -27.10 -6.48
CA ASP A 126 -28.07 -28.47 -6.41
C ASP A 126 -29.59 -28.51 -6.19
N SER A 127 -30.17 -27.50 -5.50
CA SER A 127 -31.63 -27.34 -5.39
C SER A 127 -32.26 -26.93 -6.72
N ARG A 128 -31.58 -26.09 -7.50
CA ARG A 128 -32.05 -25.65 -8.81
C ARG A 128 -31.98 -26.76 -9.86
N GLU A 129 -30.92 -27.56 -9.87
CA GLU A 129 -30.83 -28.73 -10.76
C GLU A 129 -31.92 -29.77 -10.45
N ARG A 130 -32.19 -30.05 -9.17
CA ARG A 130 -33.28 -30.95 -8.76
C ARG A 130 -34.66 -30.42 -9.19
N SER A 131 -34.89 -29.12 -9.08
CA SER A 131 -36.13 -28.49 -9.55
C SER A 131 -36.31 -28.59 -11.06
N CYS A 132 -35.22 -28.52 -11.84
CA CYS A 132 -35.27 -28.69 -13.29
C CYS A 132 -35.53 -30.14 -13.71
N GLN A 133 -35.04 -31.12 -12.94
CA GLN A 133 -35.24 -32.56 -13.23
C GLN A 133 -36.65 -33.06 -12.87
N GLN A 134 -37.36 -32.40 -11.96
CA GLN A 134 -38.74 -32.75 -11.59
C GLN A 134 -39.81 -32.10 -12.49
N ALA A 135 -39.40 -31.20 -13.40
CA ALA A 135 -40.28 -30.48 -14.32
C ALA A 135 -40.22 -31.00 -15.78
N ALA A 136 -39.51 -32.12 -16.01
CA ALA A 136 -39.43 -32.85 -17.29
C ALA A 136 -40.19 -34.17 -17.18
#